data_AF-A0A7C6YLD8-F1
#
_entry.id   AF-A0A7C6YLD8-F1
#
_cell.length_a   1.000
_cell.length_b   1.000
_cell.length_c   1.000
_cell.angle_alpha   90.00
_cell.angle_beta   90.00
_cell.angle_gamma   90.00
#
_symmetry.space_group_name_H-M   'P 1'
#
loop_
_entity.id
_entity.type
_entity.pdbx_description
1 polymer ?
#
loop_
_entity_poly.entity_id
_entity_poly.type
_entity_poly.pdbx_seq_one_letter_code
_entity_poly.pdbx_strand_id
1 'polypeptide(L)'
;MAKKKTKVMDGFAVVRGLAKAQQEGNLPLPGSRRPSGEVLPSAPPPVATPEQSRQIVKTVSPTKRTIRCFECGYEFKLAGTTHRIYCSKCRAKIDLGDYVIDRPWSEEIKTGGSIIVRPTGRLENVRLMAGNVILEGEMDDRSSIECTQWLEVGPAAKPHPRQITMRNLRIAAGTVMKLKYKLQIHHLELFGTLEGDVEATGLVSIHEGGHLKGTVRGAHLQVEEGGGLSARVFIWPQGQPPVEDD
;
A
#
# COMPACT_ATOMS: atom_id res chain seq x y z
N MET A 1 -29.63 44.24 -3.97
CA MET A 1 -29.67 42.94 -3.27
C MET A 1 -30.04 41.86 -4.28
N ALA A 2 -29.15 40.87 -4.53
CA ALA A 2 -29.49 39.66 -5.28
C ALA A 2 -28.55 38.53 -4.82
N LYS A 3 -29.11 37.53 -4.10
CA LYS A 3 -28.39 36.36 -3.57
C LYS A 3 -28.19 35.33 -4.69
N LYS A 4 -26.93 35.04 -5.04
CA LYS A 4 -26.54 33.92 -5.91
C LYS A 4 -26.55 32.63 -5.07
N LYS A 5 -27.49 31.72 -5.34
CA LYS A 5 -27.58 30.42 -4.65
C LYS A 5 -26.52 29.47 -5.21
N THR A 6 -25.55 29.09 -4.38
CA THR A 6 -24.61 28.00 -4.64
C THR A 6 -25.35 26.68 -4.55
N LYS A 7 -25.45 25.94 -5.66
CA LYS A 7 -26.03 24.60 -5.70
C LYS A 7 -24.95 23.60 -5.25
N VAL A 8 -25.00 23.23 -3.98
CA VAL A 8 -24.22 22.11 -3.43
C VAL A 8 -24.76 20.82 -4.05
N MET A 9 -23.88 20.04 -4.66
CA MET A 9 -24.22 18.79 -5.34
C MET A 9 -23.89 17.63 -4.39
N ASP A 10 -24.92 16.85 -4.06
CA ASP A 10 -24.87 15.76 -3.07
C ASP A 10 -24.19 14.51 -3.67
N GLY A 11 -23.37 13.82 -2.86
CA GLY A 11 -22.49 12.71 -3.26
C GLY A 11 -23.24 11.52 -3.88
N PHE A 12 -24.55 11.41 -3.65
CA PHE A 12 -25.40 10.39 -4.25
C PHE A 12 -25.66 10.58 -5.76
N ALA A 13 -25.49 11.79 -6.30
CA ALA A 13 -25.61 12.03 -7.74
C ALA A 13 -24.43 11.43 -8.54
N VAL A 14 -23.26 11.30 -7.91
CA VAL A 14 -22.05 10.72 -8.53
C VAL A 14 -22.19 9.20 -8.68
N VAL A 15 -22.78 8.53 -7.69
CA VAL A 15 -22.97 7.07 -7.69
C VAL A 15 -24.00 6.62 -8.75
N ARG A 16 -25.08 7.39 -8.97
CA ARG A 16 -26.05 7.11 -10.05
C ARG A 16 -25.49 7.35 -11.46
N GLY A 17 -24.49 8.23 -11.61
CA GLY A 17 -23.78 8.43 -12.88
C GLY A 17 -22.91 7.22 -13.27
N LEU A 18 -22.27 6.58 -12.29
CA LEU A 18 -21.40 5.42 -12.51
C LEU A 18 -22.19 4.13 -12.83
N ALA A 19 -23.37 3.95 -12.24
CA ALA A 19 -24.25 2.81 -12.53
C ALA A 19 -24.84 2.85 -13.96
N LYS A 20 -25.00 4.04 -14.55
CA LYS A 20 -25.51 4.20 -15.92
C LYS A 20 -24.44 3.94 -16.98
N ALA A 21 -23.16 4.16 -16.67
CA ALA A 21 -22.03 3.86 -17.56
C ALA A 21 -21.69 2.35 -17.63
N GLN A 22 -22.16 1.54 -16.68
CA GLN A 22 -21.99 0.08 -16.71
C GLN A 22 -22.94 -0.63 -17.69
N GLN A 23 -23.97 0.05 -18.22
CA GLN A 23 -24.90 -0.51 -19.20
C GLN A 23 -24.45 -0.32 -20.66
N GLU A 24 -23.45 0.51 -20.94
CA GLU A 24 -22.87 0.66 -22.28
C GLU A 24 -21.63 -0.23 -22.39
N GLY A 25 -21.86 -1.51 -22.69
CA GLY A 25 -20.88 -2.59 -22.67
C GLY A 25 -19.62 -2.33 -23.50
N ASN A 26 -18.54 -1.96 -22.82
CA ASN A 26 -17.19 -2.00 -23.35
C ASN A 26 -16.23 -2.52 -22.26
N LEU A 27 -16.18 -3.85 -22.12
CA LEU A 27 -15.20 -4.54 -21.27
C LEU A 27 -14.08 -5.09 -22.15
N PRO A 28 -12.79 -4.81 -21.85
CA PRO A 28 -11.68 -5.45 -22.55
C PRO A 28 -11.47 -6.90 -22.07
N LEU A 29 -11.16 -7.78 -23.02
CA LEU A 29 -10.84 -9.20 -22.81
C LEU A 29 -9.52 -9.40 -22.01
N PRO A 30 -9.38 -10.52 -21.27
CA PRO A 30 -8.19 -10.81 -20.49
C PRO A 30 -6.95 -11.03 -21.38
N GLY A 31 -5.82 -10.44 -20.99
CA GLY A 31 -4.50 -10.73 -21.59
C GLY A 31 -3.92 -9.72 -22.57
N SER A 32 -4.46 -8.50 -22.72
CA SER A 32 -3.90 -7.51 -23.67
C SER A 32 -3.21 -6.30 -23.01
N ARG A 33 -2.00 -6.01 -23.49
CA ARG A 33 -1.16 -4.86 -23.15
C ARG A 33 -1.77 -3.60 -23.80
N ARG A 34 -2.03 -2.52 -23.06
CA ARG A 34 -2.52 -1.26 -23.66
C ARG A 34 -1.41 -0.59 -24.48
N PRO A 35 -1.60 -0.33 -25.78
CA PRO A 35 -0.86 0.72 -26.49
C PRO A 35 -1.54 2.06 -26.19
N SER A 36 -0.74 3.08 -25.92
CA SER A 36 -1.20 4.46 -25.81
C SER A 36 -1.86 4.88 -27.12
N GLY A 37 -3.14 5.23 -27.08
CA GLY A 37 -3.90 5.61 -28.27
C GLY A 37 -3.38 6.89 -28.92
N GLU A 38 -3.10 6.79 -30.21
CA GLU A 38 -3.11 7.92 -31.15
C GLU A 38 -4.51 8.52 -31.20
N VAL A 39 -4.59 9.83 -30.97
CA VAL A 39 -5.76 10.64 -31.30
C VAL A 39 -5.38 11.46 -32.53
N LEU A 40 -5.99 11.15 -33.67
CA LEU A 40 -6.00 12.03 -34.84
C LEU A 40 -7.23 12.97 -34.77
N PRO A 41 -7.11 14.24 -35.23
CA PRO A 41 -8.03 15.32 -34.89
C PRO A 41 -9.09 15.62 -35.97
N SER A 42 -10.28 16.07 -35.57
CA SER A 42 -11.21 16.75 -36.48
C SER A 42 -12.06 17.83 -35.77
N ALA A 43 -11.58 19.08 -35.89
CA ALA A 43 -12.31 20.35 -36.07
C ALA A 43 -11.61 21.50 -35.33
N PRO A 44 -11.36 22.64 -35.98
CA PRO A 44 -10.50 23.70 -35.43
C PRO A 44 -11.27 24.61 -34.46
N PRO A 45 -10.65 25.04 -33.33
CA PRO A 45 -11.15 26.17 -32.57
C PRO A 45 -10.78 27.50 -33.25
N PRO A 46 -11.61 28.56 -33.12
CA PRO A 46 -11.34 29.85 -33.73
C PRO A 46 -10.09 30.52 -33.12
N VAL A 47 -9.37 31.20 -34.00
CA VAL A 47 -8.10 31.89 -33.81
C VAL A 47 -8.19 33.00 -32.76
N ALA A 48 -7.27 32.99 -31.80
CA ALA A 48 -6.83 34.19 -31.09
C ALA A 48 -5.32 34.10 -30.79
N THR A 49 -4.53 34.93 -31.46
CA THR A 49 -3.16 35.33 -31.12
C THR A 49 -3.18 36.74 -30.50
N PRO A 50 -2.12 37.28 -29.86
CA PRO A 50 -0.81 36.69 -29.55
C PRO A 50 -0.27 36.94 -28.10
N GLU A 51 0.54 35.98 -27.64
CA GLU A 51 1.89 36.12 -27.06
C GLU A 51 2.17 37.11 -25.90
N GLN A 52 2.26 36.56 -24.67
CA GLN A 52 3.52 36.48 -23.89
C GLN A 52 3.18 35.97 -22.48
N SER A 53 3.14 34.65 -22.32
CA SER A 53 3.44 34.09 -21.01
C SER A 53 4.22 32.80 -21.23
N ARG A 54 5.47 32.80 -20.74
CA ARG A 54 6.27 31.61 -20.58
C ARG A 54 5.54 30.71 -19.60
N GLN A 55 4.61 29.89 -20.09
CA GLN A 55 4.00 28.84 -19.29
C GLN A 55 5.10 27.83 -18.99
N ILE A 56 5.61 27.91 -17.76
CA ILE A 56 6.35 26.85 -17.11
C ILE A 56 5.43 25.63 -17.16
N VAL A 57 5.68 24.74 -18.13
CA VAL A 57 5.07 23.42 -18.18
C VAL A 57 5.37 22.81 -16.83
N LYS A 58 4.35 22.62 -15.99
CA LYS A 58 4.47 21.96 -14.69
C LYS A 58 5.12 20.61 -14.94
N THR A 59 6.42 20.51 -14.71
CA THR A 59 7.17 19.27 -14.83
C THR A 59 6.68 18.39 -13.71
N VAL A 60 5.81 17.44 -14.03
CA VAL A 60 5.35 16.43 -13.06
C VAL A 60 6.59 15.70 -12.60
N SER A 61 6.99 15.92 -11.35
CA SER A 61 8.15 15.25 -10.77
C SER A 61 7.88 13.75 -10.76
N PRO A 62 8.78 12.92 -11.32
CA PRO A 62 8.56 11.48 -11.38
C PRO A 62 8.42 10.92 -9.96
N THR A 63 7.45 10.03 -9.79
CA THR A 63 7.16 9.37 -8.50
C THR A 63 8.44 8.71 -7.99
N LYS A 64 8.91 9.16 -6.82
CA LYS A 64 10.06 8.58 -6.13
C LYS A 64 9.56 7.37 -5.35
N ARG A 65 10.14 6.20 -5.60
CA ARG A 65 9.87 4.97 -4.84
C ARG A 65 11.12 4.52 -4.12
N THR A 66 10.96 4.07 -2.88
CA THR A 66 12.03 3.48 -2.09
C THR A 66 12.12 2.00 -2.41
N ILE A 67 13.30 1.54 -2.80
CA ILE A 67 13.58 0.13 -3.07
C ILE A 67 14.62 -0.37 -2.06
N ARG A 68 14.39 -1.55 -1.51
CA ARG A 68 15.33 -2.26 -0.64
C ARG A 68 15.80 -3.52 -1.34
N CYS A 69 17.11 -3.72 -1.41
CA CYS A 69 17.68 -4.91 -2.03
C CYS A 69 17.44 -6.17 -1.18
N PHE A 70 16.96 -7.24 -1.80
CA PHE A 70 16.74 -8.54 -1.16
C PHE A 70 18.02 -9.25 -0.70
N GLU A 71 19.17 -8.92 -1.30
CA GLU A 71 20.43 -9.61 -1.00
C GLU A 71 21.26 -8.88 0.06
N CYS A 72 21.48 -7.57 -0.11
CA CYS A 72 22.34 -6.80 0.80
C CYS A 72 21.57 -5.87 1.75
N GLY A 73 20.24 -5.80 1.63
CA GLY A 73 19.39 -4.94 2.46
C GLY A 73 19.53 -3.43 2.21
N TYR A 74 20.38 -3.00 1.28
CA TYR A 74 20.60 -1.58 0.99
C TYR A 74 19.35 -0.93 0.42
N GLU A 75 19.02 0.24 0.96
CA GLU A 75 17.83 1.03 0.60
C GLU A 75 18.23 2.25 -0.22
N PHE A 76 17.50 2.51 -1.30
CA PHE A 76 17.72 3.67 -2.16
C PHE A 76 16.43 4.14 -2.82
N LYS A 77 16.42 5.42 -3.19
CA LYS A 77 15.29 6.05 -3.87
C LYS A 77 15.50 5.97 -5.38
N LEU A 78 14.52 5.45 -6.08
CA LEU A 78 14.47 5.39 -7.52
C LEU A 78 13.44 6.40 -8.02
N ALA A 79 13.86 7.25 -8.95
CA ALA A 79 12.97 8.12 -9.70
C ALA A 79 12.63 7.46 -11.04
N GLY A 80 11.35 7.47 -11.41
CA GLY A 80 10.89 7.03 -12.73
C GLY A 80 10.49 5.55 -12.83
N THR A 81 10.08 5.18 -14.05
CA THR A 81 9.30 3.96 -14.35
C THR A 81 10.13 2.93 -15.10
N THR A 82 11.27 2.51 -14.54
CA THR A 82 11.98 1.33 -15.09
C THR A 82 11.41 0.05 -14.50
N HIS A 83 11.44 -1.02 -15.29
CA HIS A 83 10.98 -2.36 -14.88
C HIS A 83 12.10 -3.21 -14.28
N ARG A 84 13.37 -2.81 -14.45
CA ARG A 84 14.54 -3.53 -13.94
C ARG A 84 15.60 -2.55 -13.46
N ILE A 85 16.20 -2.86 -12.34
CA ILE A 85 17.30 -2.09 -11.76
C ILE A 85 18.40 -3.01 -11.26
N TYR A 86 19.55 -2.40 -11.00
CA TYR A 86 20.64 -3.03 -10.27
C TYR A 86 20.79 -2.34 -8.92
N CYS A 87 21.02 -3.11 -7.85
CA CYS A 87 21.35 -2.55 -6.56
C CYS A 87 22.65 -1.73 -6.66
N SER A 88 22.65 -0.50 -6.17
CA SER A 88 23.85 0.36 -6.19
C SER A 88 24.99 -0.13 -5.30
N LYS A 89 24.72 -1.03 -4.34
CA LYS A 89 25.72 -1.61 -3.43
C LYS A 89 26.27 -2.95 -3.92
N CYS A 90 25.41 -3.95 -4.11
CA CYS A 90 25.85 -5.32 -4.47
C CYS A 90 25.67 -5.66 -5.96
N ARG A 91 25.10 -4.77 -6.77
CA ARG A 91 24.80 -4.98 -8.21
C ARG A 91 23.85 -6.14 -8.51
N ALA A 92 23.16 -6.69 -7.51
CA ALA A 92 22.10 -7.67 -7.71
C ALA A 92 21.01 -7.10 -8.62
N LYS A 93 20.50 -7.92 -9.54
CA LYS A 93 19.41 -7.57 -10.44
C LYS A 93 18.08 -7.65 -9.69
N ILE A 94 17.27 -6.61 -9.79
CA ILE A 94 15.95 -6.52 -9.18
C ILE A 94 14.94 -6.21 -10.27
N ASP A 95 13.98 -7.11 -10.46
CA ASP A 95 12.80 -6.86 -11.28
C ASP A 95 11.79 -6.03 -10.49
N LEU A 96 11.10 -5.09 -11.12
CA LEU A 96 10.13 -4.17 -10.51
C LEU A 96 8.73 -4.40 -11.08
N GLY A 97 8.46 -5.60 -11.63
CA GLY A 97 7.14 -6.00 -12.10
C GLY A 97 6.15 -6.13 -10.96
N ASP A 98 4.92 -5.70 -11.21
CA ASP A 98 3.80 -5.93 -10.31
C ASP A 98 3.07 -7.22 -10.72
N TYR A 99 2.61 -7.98 -9.72
CA TYR A 99 1.95 -9.27 -9.92
C TYR A 99 0.57 -9.26 -9.26
N VAL A 100 -0.41 -9.89 -9.90
CA VAL A 100 -1.74 -10.10 -9.35
C VAL A 100 -2.00 -11.60 -9.32
N ILE A 101 -2.34 -12.12 -8.14
CA ILE A 101 -2.67 -13.52 -7.90
C ILE A 101 -4.17 -13.59 -7.60
N ASP A 102 -4.93 -14.11 -8.55
CA ASP A 102 -6.40 -14.25 -8.48
C ASP A 102 -6.87 -15.71 -8.51
N ARG A 103 -5.92 -16.66 -8.53
CA ARG A 103 -6.11 -18.11 -8.57
C ARG A 103 -5.11 -18.81 -7.64
N PRO A 104 -5.24 -20.13 -7.40
CA PRO A 104 -4.21 -20.89 -6.70
C PRO A 104 -2.84 -20.72 -7.37
N TRP A 105 -1.83 -20.44 -6.56
CA TRP A 105 -0.50 -20.08 -7.01
C TRP A 105 0.58 -20.74 -6.16
N SER A 106 1.49 -21.45 -6.84
CA SER A 106 2.54 -22.26 -6.21
C SER A 106 3.96 -21.94 -6.72
N GLU A 107 4.10 -20.96 -7.62
CA GLU A 107 5.41 -20.56 -8.17
C GLU A 107 6.05 -19.44 -7.34
N GLU A 108 7.34 -19.53 -7.07
CA GLU A 108 8.05 -18.46 -6.35
C GLU A 108 8.10 -17.16 -7.17
N ILE A 109 7.88 -16.03 -6.49
CA ILE A 109 7.97 -14.70 -7.10
C ILE A 109 8.95 -13.86 -6.29
N LYS A 110 9.93 -13.25 -6.99
CA LYS A 110 10.86 -12.27 -6.44
C LYS A 110 10.80 -10.98 -7.23
N THR A 111 10.22 -9.93 -6.64
CA THR A 111 10.07 -8.62 -7.27
C THR A 111 10.28 -7.48 -6.28
N GLY A 112 10.88 -6.37 -6.69
CA GLY A 112 10.87 -5.09 -5.98
C GLY A 112 9.61 -4.26 -6.21
N GLY A 113 8.68 -4.76 -7.05
CA GLY A 113 7.35 -4.22 -7.25
C GLY A 113 6.37 -4.70 -6.19
N SER A 114 5.09 -4.71 -6.56
CA SER A 114 3.97 -5.03 -5.67
C SER A 114 3.34 -6.36 -6.04
N ILE A 115 2.99 -7.18 -5.05
CA ILE A 115 2.19 -8.39 -5.25
C ILE A 115 0.82 -8.17 -4.62
N ILE A 116 -0.23 -8.40 -5.40
CA ILE A 116 -1.62 -8.30 -4.93
C ILE A 116 -2.22 -9.70 -4.96
N VAL A 117 -2.47 -10.27 -3.78
CA VAL A 117 -3.21 -11.52 -3.63
C VAL A 117 -4.67 -11.17 -3.45
N ARG A 118 -5.48 -11.38 -4.50
CA ARG A 118 -6.91 -11.08 -4.49
C ARG A 118 -7.68 -12.03 -3.57
N PRO A 119 -8.93 -11.72 -3.21
CA PRO A 119 -9.75 -12.59 -2.37
C PRO A 119 -9.93 -14.02 -2.90
N THR A 120 -9.88 -14.20 -4.23
CA THR A 120 -9.94 -15.51 -4.89
C THR A 120 -8.58 -16.21 -5.01
N GLY A 121 -7.49 -15.48 -4.75
CA GLY A 121 -6.13 -16.00 -4.77
C GLY A 121 -5.84 -16.86 -3.55
N ARG A 122 -5.10 -17.96 -3.78
CA ARG A 122 -4.61 -18.86 -2.74
C ARG A 122 -3.13 -19.12 -2.94
N LEU A 123 -2.33 -18.88 -1.91
CA LEU A 123 -0.91 -19.21 -1.90
C LEU A 123 -0.73 -20.65 -1.41
N GLU A 124 -0.10 -21.50 -2.23
CA GLU A 124 0.09 -22.93 -1.98
C GLU A 124 1.58 -23.28 -2.01
N ASN A 125 2.19 -23.50 -0.85
CA ASN A 125 3.60 -23.84 -0.68
C ASN A 125 4.55 -22.92 -1.48
N VAL A 126 4.31 -21.61 -1.41
CA VAL A 126 5.05 -20.61 -2.20
C VAL A 126 5.88 -19.68 -1.34
N ARG A 127 7.06 -19.30 -1.83
CA ARG A 127 7.86 -18.22 -1.25
C ARG A 127 7.75 -16.95 -2.09
N LEU A 128 7.20 -15.90 -1.50
CA LEU A 128 7.05 -14.59 -2.11
C LEU A 128 8.03 -13.60 -1.50
N MET A 129 8.79 -12.90 -2.34
CA MET A 129 9.64 -11.77 -1.96
C MET A 129 9.19 -10.55 -2.75
N ALA A 130 8.71 -9.52 -2.06
CA ALA A 130 8.14 -8.33 -2.69
C ALA A 130 8.64 -7.02 -2.09
N GLY A 131 8.55 -5.95 -2.89
CA GLY A 131 8.61 -4.58 -2.40
C GLY A 131 7.43 -4.32 -1.47
N ASN A 132 6.23 -4.43 -2.02
CA ASN A 132 4.96 -4.29 -1.31
C ASN A 132 4.08 -5.52 -1.52
N VAL A 133 3.24 -5.84 -0.54
CA VAL A 133 2.26 -6.93 -0.66
C VAL A 133 0.90 -6.44 -0.17
N ILE A 134 -0.14 -6.67 -0.97
CA ILE A 134 -1.52 -6.52 -0.56
C ILE A 134 -2.12 -7.93 -0.48
N LEU A 135 -2.39 -8.40 0.72
CA LEU A 135 -2.94 -9.72 0.98
C LEU A 135 -4.44 -9.59 1.26
N GLU A 136 -5.27 -9.95 0.30
CA GLU A 136 -6.74 -10.02 0.43
C GLU A 136 -7.25 -11.47 0.44
N GLY A 137 -6.44 -12.43 -0.03
CA GLY A 137 -6.79 -13.85 -0.15
C GLY A 137 -6.24 -14.75 0.97
N GLU A 138 -6.15 -16.05 0.67
CA GLU A 138 -5.69 -17.06 1.63
C GLU A 138 -4.23 -17.45 1.39
N MET A 139 -3.53 -17.78 2.46
CA MET A 139 -2.23 -18.44 2.38
C MET A 139 -2.25 -19.71 3.21
N ASP A 140 -1.61 -20.77 2.73
CA ASP A 140 -1.43 -22.00 3.50
C ASP A 140 -0.32 -21.85 4.56
N ASP A 141 -0.17 -22.89 5.38
CA ASP A 141 0.81 -22.96 6.46
C ASP A 141 2.24 -23.30 5.99
N ARG A 142 2.49 -23.36 4.68
CA ARG A 142 3.82 -23.61 4.12
C ARG A 142 4.35 -22.42 3.31
N SER A 143 3.45 -21.54 2.89
CA SER A 143 3.78 -20.34 2.16
C SER A 143 4.44 -19.32 3.05
N SER A 144 5.35 -18.53 2.50
CA SER A 144 6.04 -17.45 3.22
C SER A 144 6.05 -16.17 2.41
N ILE A 145 5.89 -15.04 3.10
CA ILE A 145 5.90 -13.71 2.51
C ILE A 145 7.01 -12.89 3.16
N GLU A 146 7.94 -12.40 2.34
CA GLU A 146 8.95 -11.44 2.74
C GLU A 146 8.68 -10.11 2.03
N CYS A 147 8.15 -9.16 2.79
CA CYS A 147 7.83 -7.82 2.33
C CYS A 147 8.88 -6.82 2.80
N THR A 148 9.56 -6.17 1.88
CA THR A 148 10.66 -5.26 2.22
C THR A 148 10.21 -3.85 2.60
N GLN A 149 8.99 -3.45 2.21
CA GLN A 149 8.37 -2.17 2.52
C GLN A 149 7.02 -2.41 3.21
N TRP A 150 5.90 -2.30 2.50
CA TRP A 150 4.56 -2.31 3.08
C TRP A 150 3.82 -3.62 2.82
N LEU A 151 3.36 -4.25 3.91
CA LEU A 151 2.34 -5.28 3.86
C LEU A 151 0.99 -4.68 4.25
N GLU A 152 0.00 -4.83 3.40
CA GLU A 152 -1.41 -4.51 3.70
C GLU A 152 -2.22 -5.80 3.83
N VAL A 153 -2.98 -5.92 4.93
CA VAL A 153 -3.86 -7.06 5.19
C VAL A 153 -5.32 -6.63 5.00
N GLY A 154 -5.95 -7.18 3.98
CA GLY A 154 -7.35 -6.93 3.61
C GLY A 154 -8.36 -7.73 4.44
N PRO A 155 -9.66 -7.42 4.32
CA PRO A 155 -10.70 -8.01 5.19
C PRO A 155 -10.95 -9.50 5.00
N ALA A 156 -10.79 -10.00 3.77
CA ALA A 156 -10.96 -11.41 3.45
C ALA A 156 -9.69 -12.24 3.68
N ALA A 157 -8.60 -11.59 4.12
CA ALA A 157 -7.32 -12.24 4.27
C ALA A 157 -7.32 -13.27 5.40
N LYS A 158 -6.68 -14.41 5.17
CA LYS A 158 -6.33 -15.37 6.22
C LYS A 158 -4.81 -15.42 6.37
N PRO A 159 -4.20 -14.39 7.00
CA PRO A 159 -2.76 -14.36 7.15
C PRO A 159 -2.30 -15.44 8.13
N HIS A 160 -1.12 -16.02 7.89
CA HIS A 160 -0.36 -16.80 8.86
C HIS A 160 0.81 -15.95 9.35
N PRO A 161 0.65 -15.19 10.46
CA PRO A 161 1.60 -14.15 10.80
C PRO A 161 3.04 -14.66 10.96
N ARG A 162 3.25 -15.92 11.43
CA ARG A 162 4.59 -16.51 11.64
C ARG A 162 5.39 -16.71 10.35
N GLN A 163 4.71 -16.72 9.20
CA GLN A 163 5.30 -16.90 7.87
C GLN A 163 5.51 -15.58 7.13
N ILE A 164 5.18 -14.48 7.79
CA ILE A 164 5.20 -13.16 7.20
C ILE A 164 6.30 -12.37 7.88
N THR A 165 7.28 -11.95 7.11
CA THR A 165 8.29 -10.97 7.51
C THR A 165 8.01 -9.68 6.78
N MET A 166 7.84 -8.59 7.52
CA MET A 166 7.54 -7.28 6.96
C MET A 166 8.25 -6.18 7.73
N ARG A 167 8.48 -5.05 7.06
CA ARG A 167 9.01 -3.85 7.70
C ARG A 167 7.90 -2.94 8.20
N ASN A 168 6.92 -2.67 7.35
CA ASN A 168 5.77 -1.83 7.67
C ASN A 168 4.50 -2.65 7.49
N LEU A 169 3.53 -2.44 8.37
CA LEU A 169 2.26 -3.14 8.38
C LEU A 169 1.10 -2.15 8.30
N ARG A 170 0.13 -2.46 7.45
CA ARG A 170 -1.16 -1.79 7.35
C ARG A 170 -2.28 -2.81 7.53
N ILE A 171 -3.21 -2.53 8.44
CA ILE A 171 -4.43 -3.34 8.62
C ILE A 171 -5.60 -2.56 8.04
N ALA A 172 -6.20 -3.09 6.97
CA ALA A 172 -7.31 -2.43 6.29
C ALA A 172 -8.57 -2.37 7.18
N ALA A 173 -9.48 -1.45 6.84
CA ALA A 173 -10.76 -1.31 7.54
C ALA A 173 -11.59 -2.60 7.45
N GLY A 174 -12.25 -2.97 8.56
CA GLY A 174 -13.02 -4.21 8.64
C GLY A 174 -12.17 -5.48 8.83
N THR A 175 -10.84 -5.38 8.84
CA THR A 175 -9.94 -6.49 9.14
C THR A 175 -9.70 -6.60 10.66
N VAL A 176 -9.70 -7.81 11.19
CA VAL A 176 -9.27 -8.10 12.57
C VAL A 176 -8.08 -9.04 12.55
N MET A 177 -6.95 -8.60 13.08
CA MET A 177 -5.72 -9.40 13.18
C MET A 177 -5.36 -9.64 14.65
N LYS A 178 -5.13 -10.90 15.00
CA LYS A 178 -4.74 -11.30 16.36
C LYS A 178 -3.34 -11.89 16.37
N LEU A 179 -2.49 -11.38 17.24
CA LEU A 179 -1.11 -11.79 17.39
C LEU A 179 -0.91 -12.41 18.77
N LYS A 180 -0.38 -13.64 18.78
CA LYS A 180 -0.03 -14.38 20.00
C LYS A 180 1.39 -14.10 20.47
N TYR A 181 2.15 -13.31 19.73
CA TYR A 181 3.56 -13.06 19.94
C TYR A 181 3.88 -11.60 19.66
N LYS A 182 5.05 -11.17 20.10
CA LYS A 182 5.53 -9.79 19.94
C LYS A 182 5.80 -9.47 18.46
N LEU A 183 5.15 -8.42 17.97
CA LEU A 183 5.31 -7.90 16.62
C LEU A 183 6.42 -6.84 16.59
N GLN A 184 7.50 -7.09 15.88
CA GLN A 184 8.56 -6.09 15.66
C GLN A 184 8.43 -5.49 14.27
N ILE A 185 8.15 -4.19 14.19
CA ILE A 185 7.96 -3.47 12.93
C ILE A 185 8.57 -2.07 13.00
N HIS A 186 8.64 -1.42 11.85
CA HIS A 186 9.04 -0.02 11.75
C HIS A 186 7.83 0.90 11.80
N HIS A 187 6.96 0.84 10.79
CA HIS A 187 5.71 1.61 10.78
C HIS A 187 4.47 0.73 10.88
N LEU A 188 3.46 1.24 11.58
CA LEU A 188 2.15 0.60 11.71
C LEU A 188 1.04 1.59 11.33
N GLU A 189 0.16 1.19 10.42
CA GLU A 189 -1.08 1.92 10.09
C GLU A 189 -2.30 1.03 10.37
N LEU A 190 -3.24 1.53 11.17
CA LEU A 190 -4.44 0.80 11.56
C LEU A 190 -5.71 1.51 11.10
N PHE A 191 -6.40 0.90 10.16
CA PHE A 191 -7.80 1.21 9.81
C PHE A 191 -8.76 0.15 10.34
N GLY A 192 -8.25 -1.06 10.61
CA GLY A 192 -8.97 -2.16 11.26
C GLY A 192 -8.55 -2.39 12.71
N THR A 193 -8.83 -3.59 13.22
CA THR A 193 -8.48 -3.98 14.60
C THR A 193 -7.23 -4.83 14.66
N LEU A 194 -6.29 -4.48 15.53
CA LEU A 194 -5.12 -5.29 15.86
C LEU A 194 -5.12 -5.61 17.36
N GLU A 195 -5.07 -6.90 17.71
CA GLU A 195 -4.93 -7.38 19.09
C GLU A 195 -3.57 -8.07 19.27
N GLY A 196 -2.68 -7.51 20.10
CA GLY A 196 -1.34 -8.07 20.31
C GLY A 196 -0.36 -7.17 21.06
N ASP A 197 0.89 -7.63 21.14
CA ASP A 197 2.04 -6.85 21.62
C ASP A 197 2.82 -6.32 20.41
N VAL A 198 2.96 -5.00 20.30
CA VAL A 198 3.61 -4.32 19.19
C VAL A 198 4.81 -3.53 19.70
N GLU A 199 5.96 -3.75 19.07
CA GLU A 199 7.17 -2.96 19.21
C GLU A 199 7.49 -2.31 17.85
N ALA A 200 7.27 -0.99 17.79
CA ALA A 200 7.46 -0.18 16.62
C ALA A 200 8.66 0.75 16.79
N THR A 201 9.57 0.73 15.81
CA THR A 201 10.71 1.65 15.82
C THR A 201 10.37 3.03 15.25
N GLY A 202 9.40 3.10 14.35
CA GLY A 202 8.88 4.34 13.78
C GLY A 202 7.51 4.72 14.34
N LEU A 203 6.72 5.35 13.47
CA LEU A 203 5.36 5.82 13.77
C LEU A 203 4.33 4.67 13.81
N VAL A 204 3.52 4.67 14.86
CA VAL A 204 2.27 3.93 14.96
C VAL A 204 1.11 4.91 14.77
N SER A 205 0.31 4.71 13.72
CA SER A 205 -0.85 5.53 13.37
C SER A 205 -2.14 4.72 13.50
N ILE A 206 -3.07 5.22 14.31
CA ILE A 206 -4.42 4.67 14.43
C ILE A 206 -5.37 5.67 13.76
N HIS A 207 -5.93 5.26 12.62
CA HIS A 207 -6.85 6.07 11.83
C HIS A 207 -8.30 5.90 12.32
N GLU A 208 -9.21 6.69 11.74
CA GLU A 208 -10.65 6.56 11.96
C GLU A 208 -11.13 5.11 11.78
N GLY A 209 -11.85 4.57 12.77
CA GLY A 209 -12.35 3.19 12.77
C GLY A 209 -11.30 2.12 13.11
N GLY A 210 -10.02 2.50 13.18
CA GLY A 210 -8.93 1.63 13.62
C GLY A 210 -8.98 1.39 15.13
N HIS A 211 -8.55 0.21 15.57
CA HIS A 211 -8.53 -0.12 16.99
C HIS A 211 -7.33 -0.99 17.38
N LEU A 212 -6.53 -0.51 18.34
CA LEU A 212 -5.36 -1.25 18.85
C LEU A 212 -5.62 -1.74 20.27
N LYS A 213 -5.53 -3.06 20.50
CA LYS A 213 -5.64 -3.67 21.83
C LYS A 213 -4.38 -4.42 22.21
N GLY A 214 -3.99 -4.32 23.48
CA GLY A 214 -2.88 -5.10 24.03
C GLY A 214 -1.76 -4.21 24.58
N THR A 215 -0.56 -4.30 24.01
CA THR A 215 0.59 -3.49 24.45
C THR A 215 1.28 -2.86 23.24
N VAL A 216 1.69 -1.60 23.38
CA VAL A 216 2.38 -0.83 22.35
C VAL A 216 3.65 -0.24 22.94
N ARG A 217 4.76 -0.48 22.25
CA ARG A 217 6.10 0.00 22.57
C ARG A 217 6.64 0.73 21.36
N GLY A 218 7.08 1.97 21.49
CA GLY A 218 7.68 2.68 20.37
C GLY A 218 8.06 4.12 20.66
N ALA A 219 8.48 4.84 19.63
CA ALA A 219 8.92 6.23 19.78
C ALA A 219 7.84 7.25 19.45
N HIS A 220 6.94 6.92 18.51
CA HIS A 220 5.94 7.86 18.01
C HIS A 220 4.59 7.16 17.87
N LEU A 221 3.57 7.73 18.50
CA LEU A 221 2.18 7.27 18.45
C LEU A 221 1.28 8.44 18.03
N GLN A 222 0.47 8.22 17.01
CA GLN A 222 -0.56 9.13 16.53
C GLN A 222 -1.90 8.40 16.52
N VAL A 223 -2.92 9.03 17.10
CA VAL A 223 -4.29 8.55 17.10
C VAL A 223 -5.15 9.65 16.52
N GLU A 224 -5.84 9.35 15.42
CA GLU A 224 -6.75 10.27 14.75
C GLU A 224 -8.14 10.25 15.41
N GLU A 225 -8.96 11.24 15.09
CA GLU A 225 -10.36 11.27 15.53
C GLU A 225 -11.09 10.01 15.06
N GLY A 226 -11.83 9.37 15.96
CA GLY A 226 -12.49 8.09 15.71
C GLY A 226 -11.56 6.86 15.76
N GLY A 227 -10.25 7.04 16.00
CA GLY A 227 -9.32 5.95 16.29
C GLY A 227 -9.42 5.50 17.74
N GLY A 228 -9.37 4.18 17.97
CA GLY A 228 -9.47 3.59 19.30
C GLY A 228 -8.17 2.95 19.78
N LEU A 229 -7.85 3.19 21.05
CA LEU A 229 -6.65 2.66 21.70
C LEU A 229 -7.01 2.08 23.07
N SER A 230 -6.95 0.75 23.18
CA SER A 230 -7.21 -0.01 24.41
C SER A 230 -5.97 -0.85 24.76
N ALA A 231 -4.84 -0.19 24.98
CA ALA A 231 -3.56 -0.85 25.18
C ALA A 231 -2.74 -0.21 26.31
N ARG A 232 -1.83 -0.99 26.90
CA ARG A 232 -0.72 -0.44 27.69
C ARG A 232 0.28 0.19 26.73
N VAL A 233 0.61 1.44 26.96
CA VAL A 233 1.43 2.23 26.03
C VAL A 233 2.73 2.61 26.73
N PHE A 234 3.84 2.26 26.10
CA PHE A 234 5.18 2.66 26.51
C PHE A 234 5.83 3.42 25.36
N ILE A 235 5.93 4.74 25.51
CA ILE A 235 6.55 5.61 24.51
C ILE A 235 7.85 6.16 25.08
N TRP A 236 8.95 5.91 24.37
CA TRP A 236 10.27 6.42 24.74
C TRP A 236 11.03 6.92 23.51
N PRO A 237 11.83 8.00 23.63
CA PRO A 237 12.69 8.42 22.56
C PRO A 237 13.66 7.29 22.19
N GLN A 238 13.79 7.00 20.89
CA GLN A 238 14.74 5.99 20.42
C GLN A 238 16.16 6.33 20.90
N GLY A 239 16.81 5.41 21.61
CA GLY A 239 18.22 5.54 22.00
C GLY A 239 18.57 5.17 23.44
N GLN A 240 17.59 4.88 24.31
CA GLN A 240 17.86 4.46 25.68
C GLN A 240 16.96 3.27 26.05
N PRO A 241 17.53 2.08 26.35
CA PRO A 241 16.72 1.00 26.91
C PRO A 241 16.11 1.47 28.24
N PRO A 242 14.92 0.95 28.62
CA PRO A 242 14.36 1.22 29.93
C PRO A 242 15.41 0.85 30.98
N VAL A 243 15.77 1.81 31.83
CA VAL A 243 16.56 1.54 33.02
C VAL A 243 15.67 0.65 33.88
N GLU A 244 16.08 -0.60 34.08
CA GLU A 244 15.45 -1.46 35.08
C GLU A 244 15.80 -0.83 36.45
N ASP A 245 14.82 -0.20 37.10
CA ASP A 245 14.92 0.20 38.50
C ASP A 245 14.98 -1.08 39.35
N ASP A 246 16.15 -1.33 39.96
CA ASP A 246 16.40 -2.33 41.02
C ASP A 246 15.95 -1.77 42.39
#